data_AF-A0A1M6EKL2-F1
#
_entry.id   AF-A0A1M6EKL2-F1
#
_cell.length_a   1.000
_cell.length_b   1.000
_cell.length_c   1.000
_cell.angle_alpha   90.00
_cell.angle_beta   90.00
_cell.angle_gamma   90.00
#
_symmetry.space_group_name_H-M   'P 1'
#
loop_
_entity.id
_entity.type
_entity.pdbx_description
1 polymer ?
#
loop_
_entity_poly.entity_id
_entity_poly.type
_entity_poly.pdbx_seq_one_letter_code
_entity_poly.pdbx_strand_id
1 'polypeptide(L)'
;MKIRNDFVSNSSSVSYIITMKKDIVETFERFYGDYRDKEIQKVTEFLKNDISENGTRIYMEGEEMLFKKIEFATDGDTTNREWIEEEGKEVDVEKMTDEELWSYIFGEYILKGEIAKIAGFGSTQVETY
;
A
#
# COMPACT_ATOMS: atom_id res chain seq x y z
N MET A 1 43.56 16.47 11.17
CA MET A 1 42.11 16.69 11.08
C MET A 1 41.48 15.40 10.58
N LYS A 2 40.75 14.66 11.42
CA LYS A 2 39.99 13.47 10.99
C LYS A 2 38.57 13.92 10.68
N ILE A 3 38.19 13.87 9.41
CA ILE A 3 36.79 14.01 9.01
C ILE A 3 36.15 12.68 9.36
N ARG A 4 35.29 12.66 10.38
CA ARG A 4 34.39 11.52 10.58
C ARG A 4 33.27 11.65 9.55
N ASN A 5 33.23 10.73 8.60
CA ASN A 5 32.06 10.54 7.74
C ASN A 5 31.02 9.76 8.53
N ASP A 6 30.40 10.43 9.49
CA ASP A 6 29.16 9.97 10.11
C ASP A 6 28.04 10.38 9.15
N PHE A 7 27.96 9.77 7.96
CA PHE A 7 26.74 9.86 7.16
C PHE A 7 25.68 9.05 7.90
N VAL A 8 25.01 9.69 8.86
CA VAL A 8 23.72 9.21 9.31
C VAL A 8 22.80 9.43 8.13
N SER A 9 22.56 8.40 7.32
CA SER A 9 21.37 8.38 6.49
C SER A 9 20.20 8.32 7.47
N ASN A 10 19.64 9.48 7.82
CA ASN A 10 18.31 9.49 8.40
C ASN A 10 17.40 8.91 7.32
N SER A 11 17.14 7.60 7.37
CA SER A 11 16.10 7.01 6.54
C SER A 11 14.80 7.64 6.99
N SER A 12 14.17 8.42 6.13
CA SER A 12 12.87 9.02 6.46
C SER A 12 11.85 7.90 6.44
N SER A 13 11.32 7.52 7.61
CA SER A 13 10.22 6.55 7.70
C SER A 13 8.90 7.26 7.95
N VAL A 14 7.82 6.62 7.52
CA VAL A 14 6.46 7.12 7.68
C VAL A 14 5.57 6.00 8.18
N SER A 15 4.50 6.36 8.88
CA SER A 15 3.47 5.40 9.24
C SER A 15 2.09 5.83 8.77
N TYR A 16 1.31 4.85 8.32
CA TYR A 16 -0.04 5.02 7.80
C TYR A 16 -0.98 4.04 8.49
N ILE A 17 -2.22 4.45 8.72
CA ILE A 17 -3.33 3.53 8.99
C ILE A 17 -4.06 3.30 7.67
N ILE A 18 -4.08 2.05 7.20
CA ILE A 18 -4.96 1.63 6.12
C ILE A 18 -6.27 1.15 6.73
N THR A 19 -7.39 1.67 6.23
CA THR A 19 -8.73 1.22 6.61
C THR A 19 -9.38 0.48 5.45
N MET A 20 -10.22 -0.51 5.78
CA MET A 20 -10.94 -1.33 4.83
C MET A 20 -12.37 -1.59 5.31
N LYS A 21 -13.36 -1.24 4.49
CA LYS A 21 -14.74 -1.72 4.60
C LYS A 21 -14.91 -2.95 3.72
N LYS A 22 -14.71 -4.13 4.29
CA LYS A 22 -14.66 -5.42 3.57
C LYS A 22 -15.86 -5.65 2.65
N ASP A 23 -17.07 -5.39 3.15
CA ASP A 23 -18.30 -5.59 2.36
C ASP A 23 -18.31 -4.77 1.06
N ILE A 24 -17.77 -3.54 1.09
CA ILE A 24 -17.67 -2.69 -0.10
C ILE A 24 -16.63 -3.23 -1.07
N VAL A 25 -15.47 -3.66 -0.56
CA VAL A 25 -14.42 -4.28 -1.40
C VAL A 25 -14.97 -5.50 -2.13
N GLU A 26 -15.59 -6.44 -1.41
CA GLU A 26 -16.16 -7.66 -1.98
C GLU A 26 -17.33 -7.39 -2.93
N THR A 27 -18.14 -6.37 -2.64
CA THR A 27 -19.23 -5.95 -3.52
C THR A 27 -18.67 -5.45 -4.85
N PHE A 28 -17.68 -4.56 -4.82
CA PHE A 28 -17.09 -4.02 -6.05
C PHE A 28 -16.31 -5.08 -6.85
N GLU A 29 -15.63 -5.99 -6.17
CA GLU A 29 -14.98 -7.15 -6.80
C GLU A 29 -16.00 -8.01 -7.55
N ARG A 30 -17.16 -8.30 -6.95
CA ARG A 30 -18.22 -9.08 -7.60
C ARG A 30 -18.82 -8.40 -8.83
N PHE A 31 -19.02 -7.08 -8.79
CA PHE A 31 -19.70 -6.36 -9.87
C PHE A 31 -18.76 -5.88 -10.98
N TYR A 32 -17.50 -5.61 -10.66
CA TYR A 32 -16.56 -4.97 -11.57
C TYR A 32 -15.23 -5.71 -11.70
N GLY A 33 -15.04 -6.84 -11.02
CA GLY A 33 -13.80 -7.62 -11.03
C GLY A 33 -13.28 -7.85 -12.44
N ASP A 34 -14.08 -8.43 -13.33
CA ASP A 34 -13.68 -8.78 -14.70
C ASP A 34 -13.32 -7.58 -15.59
N TYR A 35 -13.77 -6.37 -15.24
CA TYR A 35 -13.54 -5.14 -16.01
C TYR A 35 -12.46 -4.25 -15.42
N ARG A 36 -11.93 -4.59 -14.24
CA ARG A 36 -10.88 -3.81 -13.58
C ARG A 36 -9.54 -4.08 -14.23
N ASP A 37 -8.66 -3.09 -14.15
CA ASP A 37 -7.23 -3.28 -14.43
C ASP A 37 -6.68 -4.43 -13.57
N LYS A 38 -5.91 -5.34 -14.17
CA LYS A 38 -5.30 -6.48 -13.48
C LYS A 38 -4.48 -6.04 -12.27
N GLU A 39 -3.83 -4.88 -12.37
CA GLU A 39 -3.07 -4.30 -11.28
C GLU A 39 -3.95 -3.97 -10.07
N ILE A 40 -5.05 -3.27 -10.33
CA ILE A 40 -6.03 -2.94 -9.30
C ILE A 40 -6.61 -4.21 -8.68
N GLN A 41 -6.92 -5.24 -9.49
CA GLN A 41 -7.42 -6.51 -8.97
C GLN A 41 -6.41 -7.17 -8.03
N LYS A 42 -5.15 -7.33 -8.46
CA LYS A 42 -4.08 -7.97 -7.69
C LYS A 42 -3.81 -7.22 -6.38
N VAL A 43 -3.69 -5.89 -6.43
CA VAL A 43 -3.46 -5.05 -5.24
C VAL A 43 -4.66 -5.11 -4.29
N THR A 44 -5.89 -5.06 -4.81
CA THR A 44 -7.13 -5.19 -4.02
C THR A 44 -7.16 -6.52 -3.26
N GLU A 45 -6.91 -7.63 -3.96
CA GLU A 45 -6.92 -8.97 -3.37
C GLU A 45 -5.83 -9.10 -2.30
N PHE A 46 -4.61 -8.67 -2.61
CA PHE A 46 -3.48 -8.74 -1.70
C PHE A 46 -3.74 -7.96 -0.41
N LEU A 47 -4.16 -6.69 -0.51
CA LEU A 47 -4.49 -5.87 0.66
C LEU A 47 -5.69 -6.41 1.44
N LYS A 48 -6.73 -6.88 0.75
CA LYS A 48 -7.92 -7.45 1.40
C LYS A 48 -7.55 -8.66 2.24
N ASN A 49 -6.72 -9.56 1.71
CA ASN A 49 -6.29 -10.77 2.39
C ASN A 49 -5.40 -10.42 3.58
N ASP A 50 -4.37 -9.59 3.38
CA ASP A 50 -3.46 -9.19 4.47
C ASP A 50 -4.21 -8.47 5.60
N ILE A 51 -5.09 -7.51 5.30
CA ILE A 51 -5.82 -6.78 6.35
C ILE A 51 -6.89 -7.66 7.00
N SER A 52 -7.48 -8.62 6.28
CA SER A 52 -8.41 -9.58 6.88
C SER A 52 -7.72 -10.52 7.87
N GLU A 53 -6.48 -10.93 7.59
CA GLU A 53 -5.72 -11.90 8.39
C GLU A 53 -4.95 -11.23 9.52
N ASN A 54 -4.32 -10.09 9.24
CA ASN A 54 -3.35 -9.43 10.12
C ASN A 54 -3.84 -8.07 10.64
N GLY A 55 -5.04 -7.62 10.23
CA GLY A 55 -5.63 -6.36 10.68
C GLY A 55 -6.41 -6.48 11.99
N THR A 56 -6.85 -5.32 12.49
CA THR A 56 -7.73 -5.20 13.65
C THR A 56 -9.13 -4.79 13.20
N ARG A 57 -10.15 -5.42 13.79
CA ARG A 57 -11.56 -5.07 13.57
C ARG A 57 -12.01 -3.97 14.53
N ILE A 58 -12.77 -3.01 14.01
CA ILE A 58 -13.46 -1.98 14.81
C ILE A 58 -14.90 -1.83 14.35
N TYR A 59 -15.69 -1.18 15.20
CA TYR A 59 -16.98 -0.63 14.82
C TYR A 59 -16.92 0.89 14.91
N MET A 60 -17.16 1.58 13.80
CA MET A 60 -17.13 3.04 13.70
C MET A 60 -18.45 3.51 13.09
N GLU A 61 -19.17 4.39 13.79
CA GLU A 61 -20.53 4.84 13.39
C GLU A 61 -21.50 3.68 13.11
N GLY A 62 -21.36 2.56 13.84
CA GLY A 62 -22.19 1.35 13.67
C GLY A 62 -21.74 0.42 12.53
N GLU A 63 -20.70 0.79 11.78
CA GLU A 63 -20.17 -0.01 10.68
C GLU A 63 -18.94 -0.82 11.10
N GLU A 64 -18.92 -2.12 10.76
CA GLU A 64 -17.71 -2.94 10.90
C GLU A 64 -16.67 -2.48 9.88
N MET A 65 -15.48 -2.16 10.37
CA MET A 65 -14.31 -1.75 9.61
C MET A 65 -13.10 -2.60 10.04
N LEU A 66 -12.18 -2.83 9.13
CA LEU A 66 -10.86 -3.40 9.43
C LEU A 66 -9.80 -2.32 9.22
N PHE A 67 -8.73 -2.36 10.00
CA PHE A 67 -7.60 -1.46 9.80
C PHE A 67 -6.27 -2.12 10.16
N LYS A 68 -5.19 -1.60 9.60
CA LYS A 68 -3.82 -2.01 9.92
C LYS A 68 -2.91 -0.76 9.91
N LYS A 69 -2.08 -0.60 10.95
CA LYS A 69 -0.99 0.38 10.93
C LYS A 69 0.19 -0.25 10.20
N ILE A 70 0.74 0.46 9.22
CA ILE A 70 1.95 0.09 8.49
C ILE A 70 3.00 1.18 8.71
N GLU A 71 4.27 0.76 8.73
CA GLU A 71 5.43 1.64 8.84
C GLU A 71 6.46 1.15 7.82
N PHE A 72 7.07 2.06 7.08
CA PHE A 72 8.07 1.75 6.06
C PHE A 72 9.02 2.94 5.84
N ALA A 73 10.23 2.65 5.40
CA ALA A 73 11.20 3.66 4.98
C ALA A 73 10.82 4.20 3.59
N THR A 74 10.71 5.52 3.46
CA THR A 74 10.44 6.16 2.18
C THR A 74 11.61 6.00 1.21
N ASP A 75 12.83 5.88 1.74
CA ASP A 75 14.03 5.47 1.03
C ASP A 75 14.30 3.97 1.22
N GLY A 76 14.27 3.23 0.12
CA GLY A 76 14.67 1.81 0.11
C GLY A 76 13.52 0.80 0.21
N ASP A 77 12.42 1.11 0.93
CA ASP A 77 11.28 0.18 1.02
C ASP A 77 10.22 0.45 -0.05
N THR A 78 10.33 1.53 -0.83
CA THR A 78 9.31 1.92 -1.81
C THR A 78 9.79 1.84 -3.25
N THR A 79 8.89 1.43 -4.13
CA THR A 79 8.99 1.62 -5.58
C THR A 79 7.66 2.07 -6.11
N ASN A 80 7.64 2.65 -7.31
CA ASN A 80 6.43 3.18 -7.92
C ASN A 80 6.53 3.07 -9.44
N ARG A 81 5.42 3.32 -10.15
CA ARG A 81 5.36 3.10 -11.61
C ARG A 81 6.44 3.87 -12.36
N GLU A 82 6.63 5.14 -12.03
CA GLU A 82 7.58 6.04 -12.68
C GLU A 82 9.01 5.49 -12.57
N TRP A 83 9.41 5.00 -11.39
CA TRP A 83 10.75 4.44 -11.18
C TRP A 83 10.96 3.14 -11.95
N ILE A 84 9.96 2.26 -11.99
CA ILE A 84 10.03 1.00 -12.77
C ILE A 84 10.16 1.31 -14.26
N GLU A 85 9.41 2.29 -14.76
CA GLU A 85 9.44 2.73 -16.16
C GLU A 85 10.76 3.42 -16.53
N GLU A 86 11.36 4.20 -15.62
CA GLU A 86 12.69 4.80 -15.80
C GLU A 86 13.81 3.74 -15.94
N GLU A 87 13.65 2.56 -15.35
CA GLU A 87 14.54 1.42 -15.54
C GLU A 87 14.32 0.68 -16.88
N GLY A 88 13.39 1.14 -17.71
CA GLY A 88 13.03 0.52 -18.98
C GLY A 88 12.21 -0.77 -18.84
N LYS A 89 11.53 -0.94 -17.71
CA LYS A 89 10.63 -2.08 -17.44
C LYS A 89 9.17 -1.61 -17.47
N GLU A 90 8.26 -2.54 -17.76
CA GLU A 90 6.82 -2.31 -17.58
C GLU A 90 6.40 -2.80 -16.19
N VAL A 91 5.40 -2.13 -15.60
CA VAL A 91 4.79 -2.61 -14.35
C VAL A 91 4.00 -3.89 -14.62
N ASP A 92 4.44 -5.00 -14.03
CA ASP A 92 3.78 -6.29 -14.11
C ASP A 92 3.64 -6.91 -12.71
N VAL A 93 2.57 -6.53 -12.01
CA VAL A 93 2.33 -6.97 -10.63
C VAL A 93 1.99 -8.46 -10.51
N GLU A 94 1.69 -9.15 -11.62
CA GLU A 94 1.48 -10.61 -11.60
C GLU A 94 2.81 -11.37 -11.41
N LYS A 95 3.94 -10.73 -11.73
CA LYS A 95 5.30 -11.31 -11.59
C LYS A 95 6.04 -10.87 -10.33
N MET A 96 5.50 -9.89 -9.60
CA MET A 96 6.11 -9.43 -8.35
C MET A 96 5.98 -10.49 -7.26
N THR A 97 7.06 -10.67 -6.51
CA THR A 97 7.02 -11.32 -5.19
C THR A 97 6.20 -10.48 -4.20
N ASP A 98 5.79 -11.08 -3.07
CA ASP A 98 5.03 -10.35 -2.04
C ASP A 98 5.81 -9.14 -1.49
N GLU A 99 7.15 -9.25 -1.39
CA GLU A 99 8.03 -8.15 -0.97
C GLU A 99 8.05 -7.02 -2.00
N GLU A 100 8.21 -7.34 -3.29
CA GLU A 100 8.17 -6.36 -4.38
C GLU A 100 6.79 -5.71 -4.50
N LEU A 101 5.72 -6.48 -4.31
CA LEU A 101 4.35 -5.98 -4.36
C LEU A 101 4.08 -5.04 -3.18
N TRP A 102 4.56 -5.35 -1.96
CA TRP A 102 4.48 -4.41 -0.84
C TRP A 102 5.24 -3.12 -1.12
N SER A 103 6.45 -3.22 -1.67
CA SER A 103 7.25 -2.04 -2.02
C SER A 103 6.52 -1.15 -3.02
N TYR A 104 5.89 -1.76 -4.03
CA TYR A 104 5.06 -1.07 -5.01
C TYR A 104 3.81 -0.45 -4.38
N ILE A 105 3.12 -1.17 -3.50
CA ILE A 105 1.95 -0.65 -2.76
C ILE A 105 2.33 0.56 -1.91
N PHE A 106 3.45 0.51 -1.18
CA PHE A 106 3.91 1.63 -0.36
C PHE A 106 4.16 2.88 -1.20
N GLY A 107 4.88 2.76 -2.32
CA GLY A 107 5.18 3.92 -3.17
C GLY A 107 3.98 4.40 -3.98
N GLU A 108 3.33 3.53 -4.74
CA GLU A 108 2.27 3.93 -5.68
C GLU A 108 0.93 4.14 -4.97
N TYR A 109 0.50 3.22 -4.10
CA TYR A 109 -0.85 3.27 -3.53
C TYR A 109 -0.92 4.07 -2.23
N ILE A 110 0.11 4.01 -1.38
CA ILE A 110 0.11 4.71 -0.10
C ILE A 110 0.70 6.13 -0.21
N LEU A 111 1.95 6.27 -0.67
CA LEU A 111 2.61 7.58 -0.76
C LEU A 111 2.00 8.50 -1.81
N LYS A 112 1.71 8.01 -3.03
CA LYS A 112 1.02 8.83 -4.06
C LYS A 112 -0.50 8.91 -3.84
N GLY A 113 -1.05 8.15 -2.90
CA GLY A 113 -2.47 8.19 -2.54
C GLY A 113 -3.40 7.43 -3.51
N GLU A 114 -2.85 6.58 -4.39
CA GLU A 114 -3.65 5.86 -5.38
C GLU A 114 -4.55 4.77 -4.79
N ILE A 115 -4.39 4.44 -3.51
CA ILE A 115 -5.34 3.59 -2.76
C ILE A 115 -6.77 4.15 -2.80
N ALA A 116 -6.95 5.45 -2.97
CA ALA A 116 -8.26 6.08 -3.14
C ALA A 116 -9.00 5.63 -4.40
N LYS A 117 -8.31 5.06 -5.41
CA LYS A 117 -8.93 4.43 -6.58
C LYS A 117 -9.64 3.11 -6.25
N ILE A 118 -9.31 2.48 -5.12
CA ILE A 118 -9.87 1.19 -4.73
C ILE A 118 -11.02 1.39 -3.75
N ALA A 119 -12.25 1.23 -4.26
CA ALA A 119 -13.45 1.34 -3.45
C ALA A 119 -13.41 0.43 -2.21
N GLY A 120 -13.72 1.01 -1.05
CA GLY A 120 -13.71 0.31 0.24
C GLY A 120 -12.40 0.43 1.01
N PHE A 121 -11.33 0.97 0.41
CA PHE A 121 -10.10 1.30 1.12
C PHE A 121 -9.94 2.80 1.39
N GLY A 122 -9.18 3.11 2.42
CA GLY A 122 -8.66 4.46 2.69
C GLY A 122 -7.31 4.37 3.40
N SER A 123 -6.54 5.46 3.35
CA SER A 123 -5.29 5.59 4.09
C SER A 123 -5.20 6.95 4.79
N THR A 124 -4.61 6.95 5.98
CA THR A 124 -4.35 8.17 6.75
C THR A 124 -2.93 8.11 7.28
N GLN A 125 -2.11 9.12 6.95
CA GLN A 125 -0.77 9.26 7.53
C GLN A 125 -0.86 9.63 9.00
N VAL A 126 -0.03 9.01 9.84
CA VAL A 126 -0.05 9.20 11.29
C VAL A 126 1.22 9.90 11.77
N GLU A 127 2.40 9.40 11.37
CA GLU A 127 3.70 9.91 11.81
C GLU A 127 4.71 9.95 10.64
N THR A 128 5.67 10.87 10.74
CA THR A 128 6.88 10.96 9.92
C THR A 128 8.07 11.06 10.87
N TYR A 129 9.14 10.33 10.60
CA TYR A 129 10.33 10.25 11.45
C TYR A 129 11.57 10.85 10.77
#